data_AF-A0A817IGJ6-F1
#
_entry.id   AF-A0A817IGJ6-F1
#
_cell.length_a   1.000
_cell.length_b   1.000
_cell.length_c   1.000
_cell.angle_alpha   90.00
_cell.angle_beta   90.00
_cell.angle_gamma   90.00
#
_symmetry.space_group_name_H-M   'P 1'
#
loop_
_entity.id
_entity.type
_entity.pdbx_description
1 polymer ?
#
loop_
_entity_poly.entity_id
_entity_poly.type
_entity_poly.pdbx_seq_one_letter_code
_entity_poly.pdbx_strand_id
1 'polypeptide(L)'
;MHLLETLKGLAQYEQIKNDVIKYRIVSHLMYYYEKVHGLSKQLLLECFWTLSFNERIAQQLREYSLFILSLHHILQTSDDSQQNTIRHSNSYCSRQNGTVIALIEGTNNGLRKVADGLLWKLINGIL
;
A
#
# COMPACT_ATOMS: atom_id res chain seq x y z
N MET A 1 13.66 -5.71 5.80
CA MET A 1 12.25 -5.81 6.21
C MET A 1 12.01 -5.15 7.57
N HIS A 2 12.78 -5.49 8.62
CA HIS A 2 12.66 -4.85 9.95
C HIS A 2 12.65 -3.32 9.97
N LEU A 3 13.45 -2.66 9.12
CA LEU A 3 13.48 -1.20 9.05
C LEU A 3 12.13 -0.57 8.70
N LEU A 4 11.34 -1.18 7.82
CA LEU A 4 10.01 -0.68 7.43
C LEU A 4 8.97 -0.88 8.54
N GLU A 5 9.06 -1.98 9.28
CA GLU A 5 8.21 -2.22 10.45
C GLU A 5 8.55 -1.24 11.57
N THR A 6 9.84 -0.97 11.80
CA THR A 6 10.28 0.07 12.74
C THR A 6 9.79 1.44 12.29
N LEU A 7 9.91 1.78 10.99
CA LEU A 7 9.40 3.04 10.45
C LEU A 7 7.88 3.17 10.65
N LYS A 8 7.13 2.09 10.44
CA LYS A 8 5.68 2.04 10.69
C LYS A 8 5.34 2.34 12.15
N GLY A 9 6.07 1.75 13.10
CA GLY A 9 5.90 2.03 14.53
C GLY A 9 6.26 3.49 14.87
N LEU A 10 7.38 3.98 14.33
CA LEU A 10 7.85 5.35 14.58
C LEU A 10 6.93 6.41 13.96
N ALA A 11 6.29 6.12 12.83
CA ALA A 11 5.34 7.03 12.17
C ALA A 11 4.10 7.36 13.00
N GLN A 12 3.82 6.61 14.08
CA GLN A 12 2.73 6.90 15.02
C GLN A 12 3.03 8.14 15.88
N TYR A 13 4.30 8.47 16.11
CA TYR A 13 4.70 9.57 16.97
C TYR A 13 4.69 10.90 16.22
N GLU A 14 4.04 11.92 16.78
CA GLU A 14 3.86 13.22 16.12
C GLU A 14 5.19 13.95 15.84
N GLN A 15 6.18 13.76 16.71
CA GLN A 15 7.53 14.29 16.52
C GLN A 15 8.18 13.75 15.24
N ILE A 16 8.00 12.45 14.95
CA ILE A 16 8.52 11.81 13.74
C ILE A 16 7.80 12.34 12.50
N LYS A 17 6.48 12.58 12.56
CA LYS A 17 5.75 13.19 11.43
C LYS A 17 6.28 14.59 11.11
N ASN A 18 6.59 15.39 12.12
CA ASN A 18 7.19 16.71 11.94
C ASN A 18 8.59 16.63 11.32
N ASP A 19 9.42 15.67 11.77
CA ASP A 19 10.74 15.44 11.17
C ASP A 19 10.64 14.95 9.73
N VAL A 20 9.67 14.09 9.41
CA VAL A 20 9.38 13.63 8.05
C VAL A 20 9.09 14.80 7.10
N ILE A 21 8.33 15.79 7.56
CA ILE A 21 8.06 17.02 6.81
C ILE A 21 9.34 17.86 6.70
N LYS A 22 10.01 18.10 7.83
CA LYS A 22 11.21 18.96 7.93
C LYS A 22 12.32 18.49 7.00
N TYR A 23 12.57 17.19 6.93
CA TYR A 23 13.64 16.60 6.12
C TYR A 23 13.18 16.13 4.73
N ARG A 24 11.94 16.44 4.33
CA ARG A 24 11.37 16.02 3.02
C ARG A 24 11.50 14.51 2.77
N ILE A 25 11.27 13.73 3.83
CA ILE A 25 11.40 12.27 3.78
C ILE A 25 10.29 11.66 2.91
N VAL A 26 9.12 12.31 2.80
CA VAL A 26 8.00 11.85 1.95
C VAL A 26 8.44 11.63 0.50
N SER A 27 9.20 12.56 -0.08
CA SER A 27 9.71 12.44 -1.45
C SER A 27 10.65 11.25 -1.62
N HIS A 28 11.47 10.95 -0.61
CA HIS A 28 12.35 9.78 -0.62
C HIS A 28 11.54 8.49 -0.50
N LEU A 29 10.55 8.44 0.38
CA LEU A 29 9.66 7.29 0.51
C LEU A 29 8.90 7.03 -0.79
N MET A 30 8.48 8.07 -1.51
CA MET A 30 7.86 7.95 -2.83
C MET A 30 8.79 7.35 -3.87
N TYR A 31 10.05 7.80 -3.91
CA TYR A 31 11.05 7.20 -4.78
C TYR A 31 11.25 5.70 -4.50
N TYR A 32 11.24 5.29 -3.24
CA TYR A 32 11.33 3.88 -2.88
C TYR A 32 10.06 3.10 -3.20
N TYR A 33 8.89 3.72 -3.07
CA TYR A 33 7.60 3.10 -3.37
C TYR A 33 7.52 2.55 -4.79
N GLU A 34 8.08 3.27 -5.76
CA GLU A 34 8.11 2.83 -7.17
C GLU A 34 8.99 1.58 -7.39
N LYS A 35 9.94 1.31 -6.49
CA LYS A 35 10.94 0.24 -6.63
C LYS A 35 10.65 -1.01 -5.81
N VAL A 36 9.72 -0.93 -4.86
CA VAL A 36 9.39 -2.05 -3.97
C VAL A 36 8.15 -2.79 -4.45
N HIS A 37 8.12 -4.10 -4.20
CA HIS A 37 7.02 -4.99 -4.59
C HIS A 37 6.56 -5.85 -3.40
N GLY A 38 5.38 -6.46 -3.54
CA GLY A 38 4.81 -7.38 -2.56
C GLY A 38 4.68 -6.77 -1.16
N LEU A 39 5.09 -7.52 -0.14
CA LEU A 39 4.93 -7.15 1.26
C LEU A 39 5.64 -5.85 1.67
N SER A 40 6.79 -5.54 1.06
CA SER A 40 7.49 -4.27 1.33
C SER A 40 6.68 -3.07 0.83
N LYS A 41 6.00 -3.22 -0.31
CA LYS A 41 5.09 -2.20 -0.84
C LYS A 41 3.87 -2.03 0.06
N GLN A 42 3.32 -3.13 0.58
CA GLN A 42 2.23 -3.08 1.55
C GLN A 42 2.62 -2.32 2.83
N LEU A 43 3.75 -2.68 3.44
CA LEU A 43 4.24 -2.00 4.65
C LEU A 43 4.47 -0.51 4.42
N LEU A 44 4.95 -0.13 3.24
CA LEU A 44 5.15 1.27 2.88
C LEU A 44 3.81 2.01 2.68
N LEU A 45 2.80 1.37 2.11
CA LEU A 45 1.43 1.93 2.06
C LEU A 45 0.84 2.13 3.44
N GLU A 46 1.05 1.19 4.36
CA GLU A 46 0.61 1.31 5.75
C GLU A 46 1.36 2.44 6.49
N CYS A 47 2.63 2.67 6.15
CA CYS A 47 3.37 3.84 6.62
C CYS A 47 2.74 5.13 6.08
N PHE A 48 2.45 5.22 4.78
CA PHE A 48 1.79 6.39 4.20
C PHE A 48 0.42 6.65 4.80
N TRP A 49 -0.36 5.60 5.10
CA TRP A 49 -1.61 5.69 5.83
C TRP A 49 -1.46 6.33 7.21
N THR A 50 -0.43 5.93 7.95
CA THR A 50 -0.17 6.46 9.30
C THR A 50 0.34 7.91 9.22
N LEU A 51 1.22 8.21 8.26
CA LEU A 51 1.77 9.54 8.07
C LEU A 51 0.72 10.54 7.54
N SER A 52 -0.25 10.09 6.74
CA SER A 52 -1.31 10.93 6.19
C SER A 52 -2.32 11.43 7.22
N PHE A 53 -2.22 11.01 8.49
CA PHE A 53 -2.92 11.71 9.59
C PHE A 53 -2.35 13.11 9.86
N ASN A 54 -1.17 13.42 9.32
CA ASN A 54 -0.69 14.79 9.25
C ASN A 54 -1.09 15.41 7.91
N GLU A 55 -1.84 16.51 7.95
CA GLU A 55 -2.42 17.12 6.75
C GLU A 55 -1.37 17.58 5.74
N ARG A 56 -0.22 18.07 6.22
CA ARG A 56 0.86 18.51 5.32
C ARG A 56 1.43 17.35 4.53
N ILE A 57 1.53 16.17 5.17
CA ILE A 57 1.95 14.95 4.49
C ILE A 57 0.85 14.49 3.53
N ALA A 58 -0.41 14.43 3.96
CA ALA A 58 -1.53 14.06 3.10
C ALA A 58 -1.60 14.93 1.83
N GLN A 59 -1.37 16.24 1.98
CA GLN A 59 -1.30 17.17 0.86
C GLN A 59 -0.14 16.85 -0.10
N GLN A 60 1.06 16.57 0.42
CA GLN A 60 2.19 16.13 -0.42
C GLN A 60 1.90 14.83 -1.17
N LEU A 61 1.19 13.89 -0.54
CA LEU A 61 0.77 12.65 -1.19
C LEU A 61 -0.26 12.91 -2.31
N ARG A 62 -1.21 13.83 -2.10
CA ARG A 62 -2.20 14.24 -3.13
C ARG A 62 -1.56 14.90 -4.34
N GLU A 63 -0.53 15.70 -4.13
CA GLU A 63 0.18 16.41 -5.21
C GLU A 63 0.98 15.46 -6.11
N TYR A 64 1.30 14.25 -5.63
CA TYR A 64 2.03 13.26 -6.41
C TYR A 64 1.07 12.39 -7.24
N SER A 65 0.70 12.89 -8.42
CA SER A 65 -0.29 12.25 -9.32
C SER A 65 0.04 10.78 -9.67
N LEU A 66 1.31 10.44 -9.85
CA LEU A 66 1.76 9.08 -10.13
C LEU A 66 1.43 8.11 -8.99
N PHE A 67 1.48 8.58 -7.74
CA PHE A 67 1.12 7.78 -6.58
C PHE A 67 -0.37 7.49 -6.57
N ILE A 68 -1.21 8.51 -6.82
CA ILE A 68 -2.67 8.33 -6.92
C ILE A 68 -3.03 7.34 -8.04
N LEU A 69 -2.42 7.47 -9.22
CA LEU A 69 -2.62 6.54 -10.33
C LEU A 69 -2.19 5.11 -9.96
N SER A 70 -1.09 4.97 -9.23
CA SER A 70 -0.61 3.65 -8.78
C SER A 70 -1.57 2.98 -7.80
N LEU A 71 -2.23 3.74 -6.93
CA LEU A 71 -3.27 3.24 -6.03
C LEU A 71 -4.47 2.73 -6.83
N HIS A 72 -4.96 3.51 -7.82
CA HIS A 72 -6.03 3.07 -8.71
C HIS A 72 -5.68 1.78 -9.47
N HIS A 73 -4.44 1.67 -9.97
CA HIS A 73 -3.99 0.47 -10.68
C HIS A 73 -3.97 -0.78 -9.78
N ILE A 74 -3.58 -0.63 -8.51
CA ILE A 74 -3.64 -1.71 -7.51
C ILE A 74 -5.08 -2.18 -7.30
N LEU A 75 -6.05 -1.27 -7.31
CA LEU A 75 -7.46 -1.64 -7.15
C LEU A 75 -7.99 -2.36 -8.41
N GLN A 76 -7.70 -1.83 -9.60
CA GLN A 76 -8.18 -2.36 -10.88
C GLN A 76 -7.62 -3.74 -11.24
N THR A 77 -6.35 -4.01 -10.98
CA THR A 77 -5.70 -5.30 -11.31
C THR A 77 -6.35 -6.51 -10.62
N SER A 78 -7.16 -6.29 -9.59
CA SER A 78 -7.83 -7.36 -8.86
C SER A 78 -9.23 -7.71 -9.37
N ASP A 79 -9.91 -6.82 -10.09
CA ASP A 79 -11.25 -7.09 -10.66
C ASP A 79 -11.16 -8.07 -11.85
N ASP A 80 -10.13 -7.92 -12.70
CA ASP A 80 -9.91 -8.80 -13.86
C ASP A 80 -9.47 -10.23 -13.46
N SER A 81 -8.84 -10.36 -12.28
CA SER A 81 -8.32 -11.64 -11.78
C SER A 81 -9.42 -12.55 -11.22
N GLN A 82 -10.46 -11.97 -10.61
CA GLN A 82 -11.58 -12.74 -10.06
C GLN A 82 -12.51 -13.28 -11.15
N GLN A 83 -12.66 -12.58 -12.28
CA GLN A 83 -13.49 -13.06 -13.40
C GLN A 83 -12.88 -14.25 -14.16
N ASN A 84 -11.55 -14.32 -14.27
CA ASN A 84 -10.88 -15.40 -14.99
C ASN A 84 -10.74 -16.71 -14.18
N THR A 85 -10.73 -16.63 -12.84
CA THR A 85 -10.55 -17.83 -11.98
C THR A 85 -11.82 -18.69 -11.90
N ILE A 86 -13.00 -18.08 -12.04
CA ILE A 86 -14.28 -18.80 -12.05
C ILE A 86 -14.47 -19.61 -13.35
N ARG A 87 -13.84 -19.20 -14.47
CA ARG A 87 -13.99 -19.90 -15.76
C ARG A 87 -13.11 -21.13 -15.97
N HIS A 88 -12.06 -21.33 -15.17
CA HIS A 88 -11.07 -22.41 -15.42
C HIS A 88 -10.89 -23.43 -14.27
N SER A 89 -11.70 -23.36 -13.21
CA SER A 89 -11.60 -24.29 -12.08
C SER A 89 -12.28 -25.64 -12.34
N ASN A 90 -11.74 -26.42 -13.28
CA ASN A 90 -11.95 -27.86 -13.40
C ASN A 90 -10.63 -28.51 -13.87
N SER A 91 -9.65 -28.61 -12.97
CA SER A 91 -8.49 -29.48 -13.18
C SER A 91 -7.71 -29.67 -11.88
N TYR A 92 -7.71 -30.91 -11.39
CA TYR A 92 -6.97 -31.40 -10.24
C TYR A 92 -5.46 -31.16 -10.38
N CYS A 93 -4.82 -30.41 -9.47
CA CYS A 93 -3.43 -30.71 -9.06
C CYS A 93 -2.91 -29.91 -7.85
N SER A 94 -2.22 -30.65 -6.97
CA SER A 94 -1.17 -30.23 -6.01
C SER A 94 -1.53 -29.39 -4.77
N ARG A 95 -1.67 -30.10 -3.64
CA ARG A 95 -1.81 -29.59 -2.26
C ARG A 95 -0.66 -28.67 -1.78
N GLN A 96 0.49 -28.61 -2.46
CA GLN A 96 1.59 -27.72 -2.08
C GLN A 96 1.44 -26.29 -2.64
N ASN A 97 0.67 -26.10 -3.72
CA ASN A 97 0.40 -24.77 -4.26
C ASN A 97 -0.65 -24.00 -3.46
N GLY A 98 -1.52 -24.69 -2.71
CA GLY A 98 -2.61 -24.05 -1.95
C GLY A 98 -2.12 -23.04 -0.91
N THR A 99 -1.02 -23.35 -0.19
CA THR A 99 -0.49 -22.47 0.85
C THR A 99 0.20 -21.23 0.29
N VAL A 100 0.92 -21.39 -0.83
CA VAL A 100 1.60 -20.27 -1.51
C VAL A 100 0.57 -19.35 -2.17
N ILE A 101 -0.46 -19.93 -2.81
CA ILE A 101 -1.57 -19.17 -3.38
C ILE A 101 -2.33 -18.42 -2.27
N ALA A 102 -2.64 -19.06 -1.14
CA ALA A 102 -3.31 -18.41 -0.02
C ALA A 102 -2.47 -17.27 0.61
N LEU A 103 -1.14 -17.41 0.68
CA LEU A 103 -0.23 -16.35 1.14
C LEU A 103 -0.16 -15.17 0.18
N ILE A 104 -0.10 -15.43 -1.12
CA ILE A 104 -0.10 -14.40 -2.17
C ILE A 104 -1.45 -13.68 -2.19
N GLU A 105 -2.55 -14.43 -2.11
CA GLU A 105 -3.91 -13.91 -2.09
C GLU A 105 -4.20 -13.10 -0.81
N GLY A 106 -3.69 -13.53 0.34
CA GLY A 106 -3.74 -12.78 1.60
C GLY A 106 -2.96 -11.46 1.55
N THR A 107 -1.76 -11.48 0.98
CA THR A 107 -0.91 -10.28 0.82
C THR A 107 -1.52 -9.28 -0.17
N ASN A 108 -2.07 -9.77 -1.29
CA ASN A 108 -2.75 -8.94 -2.28
C ASN A 108 -4.03 -8.31 -1.72
N ASN A 109 -4.83 -9.05 -0.94
CA ASN A 109 -6.00 -8.52 -0.26
C ASN A 109 -5.65 -7.47 0.80
N GLY A 110 -4.57 -7.67 1.56
CA GLY A 110 -4.06 -6.70 2.52
C GLY A 110 -3.62 -5.39 1.84
N LEU A 111 -2.80 -5.51 0.80
CA LEU A 111 -2.34 -4.38 -0.02
C LEU A 111 -3.51 -3.61 -0.64
N ARG A 112 -4.55 -4.31 -1.14
CA ARG A 112 -5.75 -3.69 -1.70
C ARG A 112 -6.53 -2.88 -0.66
N LYS A 113 -6.78 -3.45 0.52
CA LYS A 113 -7.51 -2.76 1.60
C LYS A 113 -6.81 -1.48 2.04
N VAL A 114 -5.48 -1.52 2.17
CA VAL A 114 -4.71 -0.34 2.58
C VAL A 114 -4.69 0.69 1.46
N ALA A 115 -4.54 0.27 0.20
CA ALA A 115 -4.57 1.18 -0.95
C ALA A 115 -5.94 1.87 -1.11
N ASP A 116 -7.03 1.12 -0.98
CA ASP A 116 -8.41 1.62 -1.06
C ASP A 116 -8.70 2.65 0.04
N GLY A 117 -8.39 2.28 1.29
CA GLY A 117 -8.52 3.19 2.41
C GLY A 117 -7.72 4.47 2.18
N LEU A 118 -6.43 4.33 1.85
CA LEU A 118 -5.54 5.48 1.65
C LEU A 118 -6.04 6.40 0.54
N LEU A 119 -6.46 5.82 -0.59
CA LEU A 119 -7.02 6.58 -1.70
C LEU A 119 -8.28 7.34 -1.28
N TRP A 120 -9.21 6.65 -0.61
CA TRP A 120 -10.43 7.27 -0.08
C TRP A 120 -10.12 8.44 0.86
N LYS A 121 -9.13 8.26 1.75
CA LYS A 121 -8.69 9.30 2.69
C LYS A 121 -8.10 10.51 1.97
N LEU A 122 -7.22 10.27 0.99
CA LEU A 122 -6.58 11.33 0.23
C LEU A 122 -7.59 12.13 -0.58
N ILE A 123 -8.55 11.47 -1.24
CA ILE A 123 -9.59 12.13 -2.06
C ILE A 123 -10.57 12.92 -1.19
N ASN A 124 -11.07 12.33 -0.10
CA ASN A 124 -12.12 12.96 0.70
C ASN A 124 -11.61 13.95 1.75
N GLY A 125 -10.29 14.02 1.97
CA GLY A 125 -9.68 14.96 2.91
C GLY A 125 -10.06 14.72 4.37
N ILE A 126 -10.48 13.49 4.71
CA ILE A 126 -10.89 13.14 6.07
C ILE A 126 -9.64 12.85 6.90
N LEU A 127 -9.33 13.78 7.79
CA LEU A 127 -8.29 13.70 8.82
C LEU A 127 -8.85 13.19 10.13
#